data_AF-A0A6B3I0J6-F1
#
_entry.id   AF-A0A6B3I0J6-F1
#
_cell.length_a   1.000
_cell.length_b   1.000
_cell.length_c   1.000
_cell.angle_alpha   90.00
_cell.angle_beta   90.00
_cell.angle_gamma   90.00
#
_symmetry.space_group_name_H-M   'P 1'
#
loop_
_entity.id
_entity.type
_entity.pdbx_description
1 polymer ?
#
loop_
_entity_poly.entity_id
_entity_poly.type
_entity_poly.pdbx_seq_one_letter_code
_entity_poly.pdbx_strand_id
1 'polypeptide(L)' 'ARVERLAPAWLAVVGITAYRTAFGEPRARIGRQERMIGGAHVWALPNPSGLNAHWTIATMAEEYARLREAVLTPHPAT' A
#
# COMPACT_ATOMS: atom_id res chain seq x y z
N ALA A 1 13.28 11.68 -0.94
CA ALA A 1 13.04 12.89 -1.76
C ALA A 1 11.58 13.42 -1.74
N ARG A 2 10.57 12.74 -2.32
CA ARG A 2 9.17 13.28 -2.32
C ARG A 2 8.37 12.91 -1.08
N VAL A 3 8.42 11.63 -0.67
CA VAL A 3 7.72 11.15 0.52
C VAL A 3 8.22 11.86 1.78
N GLU A 4 9.54 11.97 1.97
CA GLU A 4 10.13 12.72 3.09
C GLU A 4 9.74 14.19 3.10
N ARG A 5 9.63 14.83 1.92
CA ARG A 5 9.25 16.26 1.81
C ARG A 5 7.77 16.51 2.10
N LEU A 6 6.91 15.59 1.68
CA LEU A 6 5.45 15.72 1.87
C LEU A 6 4.99 15.12 3.21
N ALA A 7 5.84 14.31 3.86
CA ALA A 7 5.59 13.62 5.12
C ALA A 7 4.17 13.03 5.23
N PRO A 8 3.70 12.24 4.24
CA PRO A 8 2.37 11.65 4.34
C PRO A 8 2.37 10.58 5.44
N ALA A 9 1.24 10.39 6.11
CA ALA A 9 1.09 9.28 7.04
C ALA A 9 1.15 7.91 6.33
N TRP A 10 0.68 7.85 5.08
CA TRP A 10 0.62 6.63 4.28
C TRP A 10 1.11 6.85 2.84
N LEU A 11 1.89 5.89 2.34
CA LEU A 11 2.22 5.71 0.94
C LEU A 11 1.52 4.46 0.41
N ALA A 12 0.56 4.65 -0.49
CA ALA A 12 -0.09 3.57 -1.20
C ALA A 12 0.57 3.34 -2.58
N VAL A 13 0.98 2.10 -2.84
CA VAL A 13 1.56 1.68 -4.12
C VAL A 13 0.56 0.79 -4.85
N VAL A 14 0.06 1.24 -6.00
CA VAL A 14 -0.98 0.54 -6.76
C VAL A 14 -0.34 -0.51 -7.68
N GLY A 15 -0.38 -1.76 -7.24
CA GLY A 15 0.13 -2.93 -7.94
C GLY A 15 1.26 -3.63 -7.19
N ILE A 16 1.05 -4.89 -6.81
CA ILE A 16 2.04 -5.64 -6.03
C ILE A 16 3.34 -5.89 -6.77
N THR A 17 3.30 -6.08 -8.10
CA THR A 17 4.52 -6.28 -8.90
C THR A 17 5.39 -5.03 -8.89
N ALA A 18 4.80 -3.84 -9.09
CA ALA A 18 5.54 -2.58 -9.03
C ALA A 18 6.16 -2.36 -7.65
N TYR A 19 5.41 -2.67 -6.58
CA TYR A 19 5.93 -2.65 -5.22
C TYR A 19 7.14 -3.58 -5.05
N ARG A 20 6.98 -4.87 -5.40
CA ARG A 20 8.04 -5.89 -5.27
C ARG A 20 9.31 -5.49 -5.99
N THR A 21 9.18 -4.96 -7.21
CA THR A 21 10.32 -4.50 -8.01
C THR A 21 10.97 -3.25 -7.41
N ALA A 22 10.18 -2.24 -7.04
CA ALA A 22 10.71 -0.98 -6.51
C ALA A 22 11.45 -1.14 -5.18
N PHE A 23 11.02 -2.10 -4.34
CA PHE A 23 11.57 -2.29 -3.00
C PHE A 23 12.41 -3.57 -2.84
N GLY A 24 12.53 -4.40 -3.88
CA GLY A 24 13.30 -5.65 -3.82
C GLY A 24 12.70 -6.70 -2.89
N GLU A 25 11.38 -6.71 -2.73
CA GLU A 25 10.66 -7.53 -1.74
C GLU A 25 9.77 -8.59 -2.44
N PRO A 26 10.34 -9.65 -3.05
CA PRO A 26 9.61 -10.54 -3.96
C PRO A 26 8.42 -11.29 -3.33
N ARG A 27 8.40 -11.43 -2.00
CA ARG A 27 7.34 -12.12 -1.25
C ARG A 27 6.28 -11.18 -0.67
N ALA A 28 6.39 -9.88 -0.89
CA ALA A 28 5.40 -8.92 -0.42
C ALA A 28 4.00 -9.27 -0.93
N ARG A 29 2.98 -9.07 -0.09
CA ARG A 29 1.58 -9.33 -0.41
C ARG A 29 0.79 -8.03 -0.45
N ILE A 30 -0.40 -8.07 -1.04
CA ILE A 30 -1.35 -6.97 -0.94
C ILE A 30 -1.68 -6.72 0.54
N GLY A 31 -1.82 -5.45 0.92
CA GLY A 31 -2.05 -5.02 2.29
C GLY A 31 -0.98 -4.08 2.83
N ARG A 32 -1.05 -3.83 4.14
CA ARG A 32 -0.03 -3.10 4.90
C ARG A 32 1.31 -3.84 4.87
N GLN A 33 2.39 -3.10 4.70
CA GLN A 33 3.76 -3.60 4.79
C GLN A 33 4.39 -3.19 6.12
N GLU A 34 5.37 -3.97 6.59
CA GLU A 34 6.15 -3.64 7.79
C GLU A 34 7.08 -2.44 7.56
N ARG A 35 7.55 -2.27 6.32
CA ARG A 35 8.41 -1.15 5.91
C ARG A 35 7.70 0.19 6.10
N MET A 36 8.51 1.18 6.48
CA MET A 36 8.19 2.60 6.37
C MET A 36 9.13 3.31 5.39
N ILE A 37 8.67 4.40 4.79
CA ILE A 37 9.47 5.24 3.87
C ILE A 37 9.34 6.69 4.31
N GLY A 38 10.44 7.28 4.79
CA GLY A 38 10.43 8.68 5.25
C GLY A 38 9.37 8.96 6.32
N GLY A 39 9.13 8.02 7.23
CA GLY A 39 8.09 8.12 8.26
C GLY A 39 6.67 7.71 7.82
N ALA A 40 6.44 7.49 6.52
CA ALA A 40 5.15 7.03 6.03
C ALA A 40 5.01 5.50 6.18
N HIS A 41 3.87 5.04 6.66
CA HIS A 41 3.48 3.63 6.53
C HIS A 41 3.22 3.27 5.07
N VAL A 42 3.43 2.01 4.70
CA VAL A 42 3.38 1.59 3.30
C VAL A 42 2.26 0.56 3.10
N TRP A 43 1.49 0.71 2.02
CA TRP A 43 0.42 -0.20 1.63
C TRP A 43 0.56 -0.60 0.16
N ALA A 44 0.55 -1.89 -0.14
CA ALA A 44 0.51 -2.38 -1.51
C ALA A 44 -0.96 -2.67 -1.88
N LEU A 45 -1.50 -1.94 -2.84
CA LEU A 45 -2.88 -2.07 -3.31
C LEU A 45 -2.95 -2.93 -4.57
N PRO A 46 -4.08 -3.62 -4.81
CA PRO A 46 -4.29 -4.32 -6.06
C PRO A 46 -4.44 -3.33 -7.23
N ASN A 47 -4.12 -3.79 -8.44
CA ASN A 47 -4.21 -3.00 -9.67
C ASN A 47 -4.86 -3.87 -10.76
N PRO A 48 -5.84 -3.38 -11.54
CA PRO A 48 -6.54 -4.13 -12.59
C PRO A 48 -5.69 -4.53 -13.81
N SER A 49 -4.36 -4.34 -13.80
CA SER A 49 -3.50 -4.76 -14.91
C SER A 49 -3.53 -6.29 -15.11
N GLY A 50 -3.37 -6.75 -16.35
CA GLY A 50 -3.58 -8.15 -16.76
C GLY A 50 -2.76 -9.22 -16.01
N LEU A 51 -1.66 -8.84 -15.35
CA LEU A 51 -0.87 -9.74 -14.49
C LEU A 51 -1.54 -10.04 -13.14
N ASN A 52 -2.57 -9.28 -12.74
CA ASN A 52 -3.35 -9.43 -11.52
C ASN A 52 -4.84 -9.69 -11.80
N ALA A 53 -5.15 -10.35 -12.93
CA ALA A 53 -6.53 -10.56 -13.42
C ALA A 53 -7.48 -11.30 -12.45
N HIS A 54 -6.99 -11.85 -11.34
CA HIS A 54 -7.80 -12.47 -10.31
C HIS A 54 -8.48 -11.47 -9.36
N TRP A 55 -8.09 -10.18 -9.40
CA TRP A 55 -8.74 -9.14 -8.59
C TRP A 55 -10.01 -8.65 -9.28
N THR A 56 -11.14 -8.76 -8.57
CA THR A 56 -12.41 -8.19 -9.01
C THR A 56 -12.52 -6.75 -8.49
N ILE A 57 -13.44 -5.97 -9.06
CA ILE A 57 -13.74 -4.61 -8.55
C ILE A 57 -14.11 -4.67 -7.07
N ALA A 58 -14.87 -5.68 -6.65
CA ALA A 58 -15.28 -5.86 -5.26
C ALA A 58 -14.07 -6.09 -4.34
N THR A 59 -13.20 -7.04 -4.67
CA THR A 59 -12.03 -7.33 -3.81
C THR A 59 -11.00 -6.21 -3.82
N MET A 60 -10.91 -5.44 -4.92
CA MET A 60 -10.14 -4.19 -4.91
C MET A 60 -10.76 -3.16 -3.96
N ALA A 61 -12.08 -2.95 -4.03
CA ALA A 61 -12.77 -2.00 -3.16
C ALA A 61 -12.58 -2.34 -1.67
N GLU A 62 -12.59 -3.63 -1.32
CA GLU A 62 -12.32 -4.11 0.04
C GLU A 62 -10.93 -3.67 0.54
N GLU A 63 -9.88 -3.85 -0.25
CA GLU A 63 -8.52 -3.46 0.15
C GLU A 63 -8.33 -1.94 0.24
N TYR A 64 -8.99 -1.18 -0.64
CA TYR A 64 -9.01 0.29 -0.55
C TYR A 64 -9.78 0.74 0.70
N ALA A 65 -10.85 0.05 1.08
CA ALA A 65 -11.59 0.32 2.31
C ALA A 65 -10.73 0.06 3.56
N ARG A 66 -9.98 -1.05 3.61
CA ARG A 66 -9.03 -1.32 4.70
C ARG A 66 -7.98 -0.22 4.86
N LEU A 67 -7.42 0.26 3.75
CA LEU A 67 -6.50 1.41 3.78
C LEU A 67 -7.20 2.66 4.32
N ARG A 68 -8.41 2.96 3.84
CA ARG A 68 -9.20 4.10 4.32
C ARG A 68 -9.45 4.03 5.83
N GLU A 69 -9.82 2.86 6.34
CA GLU A 69 -10.00 2.63 7.79
C GLU A 69 -8.71 2.87 8.57
N ALA A 70 -7.57 2.37 8.06
CA ALA A 70 -6.26 2.59 8.68
C ALA A 70 -5.82 4.06 8.68
N VAL A 71 -6.23 4.84 7.69
CA VAL A 71 -6.02 6.31 7.65
C VAL A 71 -6.89 7.03 8.67
N LEU A 72 -8.14 6.58 8.83
CA LEU A 72 -9.12 7.22 9.71
C LEU A 72 -8.98 6.82 11.18
N THR A 73 -8.29 5.71 11.46
CA THR A 73 -8.01 5.26 12.83
C THR A 73 -6.64 5.80 13.24
N PRO A 74 -6.57 6.77 14.17
CA PRO A 74 -5.30 7.25 14.67
C PRO A 74 -4.52 6.09 15.29
N HIS A 75 -3.29 5.85 14.83
CA HIS A 75 -2.38 5.00 15.59
C HIS A 75 -2.09 5.74 16.91
N PRO A 76 -2.24 5.09 18.09
CA PRO A 76 -1.72 5.69 19.31
C PRO A 76 -0.25 6.02 19.05
N ALA A 77 0.13 7.28 19.24
CA ALA A 77 1.52 7.69 19.14
C ALA A 77 2.32 6.82 20.10
N THR A 78 3.31 6.08 19.58
CA THR A 78 4.33 5.43 20.39
C THR A 78 5.22 6.48 21.03
#